data_AF-A0A7V9N7J7-F1
#
_entry.id   AF-A0A7V9N7J7-F1
#
_cell.length_a   1.000
_cell.length_b   1.000
_cell.length_c   1.000
_cell.angle_alpha   90.00
_cell.angle_beta   90.00
_cell.angle_gamma   90.00
#
_symmetry.space_group_name_H-M   'P 1'
#
loop_
_entity.id
_entity.type
_entity.pdbx_description
1 polymer ?
#
loop_
_entity_poly.entity_id
_entity_poly.type
_entity_poly.pdbx_seq_one_letter_code
_entity_poly.pdbx_strand_id
1 'polypeptide(L)'
;MPVTTLTLRQFIGGRTARLAFVLSLIPALFAAIYAVRPWDVTAGEFLIDLFRELIVPTLLPIVVLLPATAAFGDELEDGTLPYLLM
;
A
#
# COMPACT_ATOMS: atom_id res chain seq x y z
N MET A 1 19.80 -6.45 -16.68
CA MET A 1 18.68 -5.77 -17.37
C MET A 1 18.63 -4.32 -16.87
N PRO A 2 19.20 -3.34 -17.60
CA PRO A 2 19.32 -1.96 -17.12
C PRO A 2 17.96 -1.24 -16.94
N VAL A 3 16.94 -1.69 -17.68
CA VAL A 3 15.59 -1.13 -17.63
C VAL A 3 14.89 -1.47 -16.30
N THR A 4 14.99 -2.72 -15.83
CA THR A 4 14.36 -3.13 -14.56
C THR A 4 14.95 -2.42 -13.35
N THR A 5 16.26 -2.14 -13.35
CA THR A 5 16.91 -1.36 -12.28
C THR A 5 16.48 0.10 -12.27
N LEU A 6 16.22 0.69 -13.44
CA LEU A 6 15.77 2.09 -13.56
C LEU A 6 14.32 2.22 -13.07
N THR A 7 13.43 1.33 -13.53
CA THR A 7 12.02 1.28 -13.13
C THR A 7 11.88 1.02 -11.65
N LEU A 8 12.65 0.08 -11.08
CA LEU A 8 12.60 -0.22 -9.65
C LEU A 8 13.09 0.97 -8.80
N ARG A 9 14.10 1.70 -9.26
CA ARG A 9 14.60 2.92 -8.58
C ARG A 9 13.60 4.07 -8.65
N GLN A 10 12.91 4.24 -9.79
CA GLN A 10 11.84 5.23 -9.94
C GLN A 10 10.64 4.87 -9.06
N PHE A 11 10.28 3.59 -9.00
CA PHE A 11 9.22 3.08 -8.14
C PHE A 11 9.55 3.30 -6.66
N ILE A 12 10.74 2.89 -6.19
CA ILE A 12 11.17 3.05 -4.80
C ILE A 12 11.41 4.53 -4.42
N GLY A 13 11.82 5.38 -5.37
CA GLY A 13 12.05 6.80 -5.15
C GLY A 13 10.78 7.64 -4.98
N GLY A 14 9.66 7.16 -5.54
CA GLY A 14 8.36 7.84 -5.52
C GLY A 14 7.81 8.06 -4.11
N ARG A 15 7.14 9.20 -3.90
CA ARG A 15 6.44 9.51 -2.64
C ARG A 15 5.37 8.46 -2.33
N THR A 16 4.66 8.01 -3.37
CA THR A 16 3.59 7.01 -3.30
C THR A 16 4.06 5.64 -2.81
N ALA A 17 5.16 5.12 -3.34
CA ALA A 17 5.70 3.83 -2.92
C ALA A 17 6.18 3.85 -1.46
N ARG A 18 6.78 4.97 -1.03
CA ARG A 18 7.15 5.16 0.38
C ARG A 18 5.94 5.17 1.30
N LEU A 19 4.86 5.84 0.92
CA LEU A 19 3.61 5.85 1.69
C LEU A 19 2.96 4.46 1.75
N ALA A 20 2.89 3.75 0.62
CA ALA A 20 2.37 2.38 0.58
C ALA A 20 3.21 1.44 1.46
N PHE A 21 4.54 1.59 1.44
CA PHE A 21 5.45 0.82 2.30
C PHE A 21 5.19 1.08 3.79
N VAL A 22 5.08 2.35 4.20
CA VAL A 22 4.78 2.73 5.58
C VAL A 22 3.41 2.17 6.02
N LEU A 23 2.38 2.27 5.17
CA LEU A 23 1.07 1.69 5.46
C LEU A 23 1.11 0.17 5.60
N SER A 24 1.98 -0.50 4.83
CA SER A 24 2.17 -1.95 4.89
C SER A 24 2.87 -2.41 6.18
N LEU A 25 3.50 -1.50 6.93
CA LEU A 25 4.04 -1.81 8.25
C LEU A 25 2.97 -1.88 9.34
N ILE A 26 1.76 -1.35 9.10
CA ILE A 26 0.70 -1.34 10.10
C ILE A 26 0.30 -2.78 10.49
N PRO A 27 -0.03 -3.71 9.57
CA PRO A 27 -0.32 -5.09 9.95
C PRO A 27 0.88 -5.79 10.61
N ALA A 28 2.11 -5.47 10.21
CA ALA A 28 3.31 -6.01 10.82
C ALA A 28 3.47 -5.58 12.29
N LEU A 29 3.08 -4.34 12.62
CA LEU A 29 3.03 -3.85 13.99
C LEU A 29 2.03 -4.64 14.84
N PHE A 30 0.83 -4.90 14.32
CA PHE A 30 -0.16 -5.73 15.01
C PHE A 30 0.32 -7.17 15.21
N ALA A 31 0.99 -7.75 14.20
CA ALA A 31 1.60 -9.07 14.33
C ALA A 31 2.73 -9.10 15.38
N ALA A 32 3.54 -8.04 15.48
CA ALA A 32 4.56 -7.92 16.52
C ALA A 32 3.92 -7.85 17.92
N ILE A 33 2.85 -7.07 18.07
CA ILE A 33 2.07 -6.99 19.33
C ILE A 33 1.49 -8.36 19.70
N TYR A 34 0.98 -9.10 18.71
CA TYR A 34 0.50 -10.47 18.91
C TYR A 34 1.63 -11.37 19.44
N ALA A 35 2.85 -11.24 18.91
CA ALA A 35 3.98 -12.10 19.28
C ALA A 35 4.57 -11.82 20.68
N VAL A 36 4.36 -10.64 21.26
CA VAL A 36 4.98 -10.27 22.56
C VAL A 36 4.30 -10.91 23.77
N ARG A 37 3.01 -11.28 23.66
CA ARG A 37 2.27 -11.87 24.79
C ARG A 37 1.37 -13.02 24.34
N PRO A 38 1.08 -13.99 25.21
CA PRO A 38 0.03 -14.96 24.94
C PRO A 38 -1.33 -14.26 24.91
N TRP A 39 -2.14 -14.60 23.92
CA TRP A 39 -3.51 -14.15 23.74
C TRP A 39 -4.44 -15.36 23.75
N ASP A 40 -5.70 -15.17 24.16
CA ASP A 40 -6.74 -16.21 24.16
C ASP A 40 -7.35 -16.44 22.76
N VAL A 41 -6.58 -16.17 21.71
CA VAL A 41 -6.98 -16.33 20.30
C VAL A 41 -5.87 -17.04 19.56
N THR A 42 -6.25 -17.91 18.64
CA THR A 42 -5.29 -18.60 17.79
C THR A 42 -4.70 -17.65 16.74
N ALA A 43 -3.51 -17.97 16.23
CA ALA A 43 -2.88 -17.16 15.19
C ALA A 43 -3.72 -17.07 13.91
N GLY A 44 -4.49 -18.12 13.60
CA GLY A 44 -5.39 -18.15 12.45
C GLY A 44 -6.57 -17.19 12.59
N GLU A 45 -7.22 -17.18 13.76
CA GLU A 45 -8.30 -16.25 14.09
C GLU A 45 -7.81 -14.81 14.06
N PHE A 46 -6.68 -14.52 14.71
CA PHE A 46 -6.07 -13.20 14.70
C PHE A 46 -5.78 -12.68 13.28
N LEU A 47 -5.24 -13.52 12.40
CA LEU A 47 -4.95 -13.12 11.01
C LEU A 47 -6.22 -12.88 10.20
N ILE A 48 -7.27 -13.69 10.39
CA ILE A 48 -8.55 -13.53 9.72
C ILE A 48 -9.22 -12.22 10.15
N ASP A 49 -9.21 -11.92 11.45
CA ASP A 49 -9.79 -10.69 12.00
C ASP A 49 -8.99 -9.47 11.55
N LEU A 50 -7.65 -9.52 11.63
CA LEU A 50 -6.77 -8.47 11.10
C LEU A 50 -7.04 -8.20 9.62
N PHE A 51 -7.25 -9.26 8.83
CA PHE A 51 -7.54 -9.13 7.41
C PHE A 51 -8.92 -8.50 7.15
N ARG A 52 -9.96 -8.99 7.84
CA ARG A 52 -11.35 -8.56 7.65
C ARG A 52 -11.66 -7.19 8.23
N GLU A 53 -11.03 -6.82 9.34
CA GLU A 53 -11.34 -5.59 10.07
C GLU A 53 -10.42 -4.43 9.69
N LEU A 54 -9.18 -4.71 9.30
CA LEU A 54 -8.19 -3.66 8.99
C LEU A 54 -7.75 -3.68 7.53
N ILE A 55 -7.31 -4.83 7.01
CA ILE A 55 -6.66 -4.88 5.70
C ILE A 55 -7.68 -4.58 4.59
N VAL A 56 -8.77 -5.34 4.54
CA VAL A 56 -9.78 -5.23 3.47
C VAL A 56 -10.54 -3.89 3.50
N PRO A 57 -11.11 -3.43 4.62
CA PRO A 57 -11.96 -2.23 4.60
C PRO A 57 -11.16 -0.92 4.62
N THR A 58 -9.89 -0.94 5.04
CA THR A 58 -9.13 0.31 5.26
C THR A 58 -7.84 0.35 4.46
N LEU A 59 -6.91 -0.57 4.69
CA LEU A 59 -5.59 -0.49 4.06
C LEU A 59 -5.65 -0.70 2.55
N LEU A 60 -6.42 -1.68 2.08
CA LEU A 60 -6.50 -2.02 0.67
C LEU A 60 -7.03 -0.84 -0.17
N PRO A 61 -8.16 -0.17 0.18
CA PRO A 61 -8.60 1.03 -0.52
C PRO A 61 -7.55 2.13 -0.55
N ILE A 62 -6.89 2.43 0.59
CA ILE A 62 -5.91 3.51 0.67
C ILE A 62 -4.68 3.20 -0.19
N VAL A 63 -4.14 1.97 -0.08
CA VAL A 63 -2.96 1.54 -0.83
C VAL A 63 -3.23 1.51 -2.34
N VAL A 64 -4.44 1.17 -2.76
CA VAL A 64 -4.85 1.21 -4.18
C VAL A 64 -5.06 2.64 -4.67
N LEU A 65 -5.65 3.51 -3.85
CA LEU A 65 -5.90 4.91 -4.23
C LEU A 65 -4.63 5.75 -4.33
N LEU A 66 -3.61 5.46 -3.53
CA LEU A 66 -2.33 6.19 -3.55
C LEU A 66 -1.68 6.26 -4.95
N PRO A 67 -1.42 5.15 -5.66
CA PRO A 67 -0.88 5.20 -7.02
C PRO A 67 -1.87 5.73 -8.04
N ALA A 68 -3.17 5.44 -7.89
CA ALA A 68 -4.18 5.97 -8.80
C ALA A 68 -4.21 7.50 -8.79
N THR A 69 -4.27 8.09 -7.58
CA THR A 69 -4.27 9.55 -7.41
C THR A 69 -2.95 10.21 -7.80
N ALA A 70 -1.82 9.50 -7.64
CA ALA A 70 -0.53 9.99 -8.10
C ALA A 70 -0.46 10.05 -9.64
N ALA A 71 -0.93 9.01 -10.34
CA ALA A 71 -0.98 8.98 -11.80
C ALA A 71 -1.87 10.10 -12.36
N PHE A 72 -3.08 10.28 -11.78
CA PHE A 72 -3.96 11.39 -12.13
C PHE A 72 -3.33 12.77 -11.89
N GLY A 73 -2.50 12.90 -10.85
CA GLY A 73 -1.77 14.13 -10.56
C GLY A 73 -0.72 14.44 -11.62
N ASP A 74 0.09 13.44 -11.99
CA ASP A 74 1.12 13.56 -13.03
C ASP A 74 0.48 13.94 -14.38
N GLU A 75 -0.66 13.32 -14.73
CA GLU A 75 -1.40 13.61 -15.97
C GLU A 75 -2.02 15.02 -15.99
N LEU A 76 -2.43 15.54 -14.83
CA LEU A 76 -2.92 16.91 -14.67
C LEU A 76 -1.78 17.92 -14.84
N GLU A 77 -0.62 17.66 -14.24
CA GLU A 77 0.57 18.53 -14.33
C GLU A 77 1.14 18.56 -15.76
N ASP A 78 1.16 17.41 -16.44
CA ASP A 78 1.63 17.27 -17.82
C ASP A 78 0.60 17.75 -18.87
N GLY A 79 -0.61 18.11 -18.45
CA GLY A 79 -1.68 18.58 -19.35
C GLY A 79 -2.23 17.48 -20.28
N THR A 80 -2.02 16.21 -19.93
CA THR A 80 -2.39 15.06 -20.76
C THR A 80 -3.73 14.41 -20.37
N LEU A 81 -4.39 14.92 -19.32
CA LEU A 81 -5.75 14.52 -18.93
C LEU A 81 -6.77 14.35 -20.09
N PRO A 82 -6.79 15.22 -21.14
CA PRO A 82 -7.73 15.05 -22.24
C PRO A 82 -7.59 13.71 -22.99
N TYR A 83 -6.41 13.08 -22.97
CA TYR A 83 -6.17 11.78 -23.62
C TYR A 83 -6.77 10.59 -22.87
N LEU A 84 -7.19 10.75 -21.62
CA LEU A 84 -7.88 9.70 -20.86
C LEU A 84 -9.40 9.68 -21.08
N LEU A 85 -9.95 10.76 -21.64
CA LEU A 85 -11.39 10.93 -21.87
C LEU A 85 -11.81 10.64 -23.32
N MET A 86 -10.85 10.32 -24.20
CA MET A 86 -11.05 9.94 -25.61
C MET A 86 -10.82 8.44 -25.79
#